data_AF-A0A7X7RM23-F1
#
_entry.id   AF-A0A7X7RM23-F1
#
_cell.length_a   1.000
_cell.length_b   1.000
_cell.length_c   1.000
_cell.angle_alpha   90.00
_cell.angle_beta   90.00
_cell.angle_gamma   90.00
#
_symmetry.space_group_name_H-M   'P 1'
#
loop_
_entity.id
_entity.type
_entity.pdbx_description
1 polymer ?
#
loop_
_entity_poly.entity_id
_entity_poly.type
_entity_poly.pdbx_seq_one_letter_code
_entity_poly.pdbx_strand_id
1 'polypeptide(L)'
;LMFRMQPLVYVGCALFAAAFLFAVITLPVEWDASARAKQHLVMAGIVSPDQEPQAGRVLNAAFLTYLAGAVSSLLTLLYFLFRAGLIGGGRSRD
;
A
#
# COMPACT_ATOMS: atom_id res chain seq x y z
N LEU A 1 12.34 12.67 25.11
CA LEU A 1 11.10 13.43 25.42
C LEU A 1 9.88 12.93 24.62
N MET A 2 9.98 12.72 23.30
CA MET A 2 8.84 12.38 22.42
C MET A 2 8.25 10.96 22.58
N PHE A 3 8.98 10.03 23.22
CA PHE A 3 8.58 8.61 23.37
C PHE A 3 7.63 8.30 24.56
N ARG A 4 7.19 9.31 25.33
CA ARG A 4 6.25 9.12 26.46
C ARG A 4 4.78 9.34 26.08
N MET A 5 4.50 9.80 24.85
CA MET A 5 3.14 10.12 24.38
C MET A 5 2.43 8.86 23.88
N GLN A 6 1.98 8.01 24.80
CA GLN A 6 1.15 6.82 24.51
C GLN A 6 -0.04 7.10 23.58
N PRO A 7 -0.78 8.24 23.69
CA PRO A 7 -1.89 8.54 22.78
C PRO A 7 -1.47 8.59 21.30
N LEU A 8 -0.25 9.06 21.01
CA LEU A 8 0.25 9.19 19.64
C LEU A 8 0.47 7.84 18.97
N VAL A 9 0.84 6.80 19.74
CA VAL A 9 1.02 5.44 19.22
C VAL A 9 -0.32 4.87 18.75
N TYR A 10 -1.38 5.05 19.54
CA TYR A 10 -2.72 4.59 19.16
C TYR A 10 -3.30 5.33 17.96
N VAL A 11 -3.08 6.65 17.87
CA VAL A 11 -3.42 7.43 16.68
C VAL A 11 -2.67 6.91 15.45
N GLY A 12 -1.37 6.62 15.59
CA GLY A 12 -0.57 5.98 14.55
C GLY A 12 -1.15 4.64 14.09
N CYS A 13 -1.54 3.76 15.02
CA CYS A 13 -2.21 2.51 14.68
C CYS A 13 -3.48 2.73 13.86
N ALA A 14 -4.34 3.67 14.28
CA ALA A 14 -5.59 3.96 13.58
C ALA A 14 -5.35 4.48 12.16
N LEU A 15 -4.40 5.42 11.99
CA LEU A 15 -4.07 5.99 10.69
C LEU A 15 -3.46 4.97 9.73
N PHE A 16 -2.51 4.14 10.20
CA PHE A 16 -1.91 3.11 9.34
C PHE A 16 -2.86 1.96 9.05
N ALA A 17 -3.78 1.63 9.95
CA ALA A 17 -4.87 0.70 9.67
C ALA A 17 -5.81 1.25 8.58
N ALA A 18 -6.21 2.51 8.66
CA ALA A 18 -7.02 3.15 7.63
C ALA A 18 -6.29 3.20 6.27
N ALA A 19 -5.01 3.57 6.26
CA ALA A 19 -4.19 3.60 5.06
C ALA A 19 -4.03 2.21 4.42
N PHE A 20 -3.78 1.17 5.22
CA PHE A 20 -3.68 -0.20 4.74
C PHE A 20 -5.00 -0.70 4.17
N LEU A 21 -6.11 -0.50 4.89
CA LEU A 21 -7.44 -0.86 4.43
C LEU A 21 -7.78 -0.17 3.11
N PHE A 22 -7.54 1.13 3.02
CA PHE A 22 -7.72 1.89 1.79
C PHE A 22 -6.89 1.28 0.65
N ALA A 23 -5.59 1.06 0.86
CA ALA A 23 -4.70 0.52 -0.16
C ALA A 23 -5.12 -0.88 -0.64
N VAL A 24 -5.56 -1.77 0.27
CA VAL A 24 -6.06 -3.10 -0.08
C VAL A 24 -7.36 -3.05 -0.86
N ILE A 25 -8.28 -2.15 -0.48
CA ILE A 25 -9.57 -2.00 -1.16
C ILE A 25 -9.38 -1.42 -2.56
N THR A 26 -8.43 -0.50 -2.76
CA THR A 26 -8.20 0.12 -4.08
C THR A 26 -7.28 -0.70 -4.99
N LEU A 27 -6.50 -1.62 -4.45
CA LEU A 27 -5.56 -2.43 -5.23
C LEU A 27 -6.19 -3.15 -6.44
N PRO A 28 -7.39 -3.78 -6.32
CA PRO A 28 -8.04 -4.43 -7.45
C PRO A 28 -8.42 -3.45 -8.57
N VAL A 29 -8.84 -2.22 -8.23
CA VAL A 29 -9.24 -1.23 -9.23
C VAL A 29 -8.04 -0.68 -10.00
N GLU A 30 -6.88 -0.56 -9.35
CA GLU A 30 -5.62 -0.15 -10.01
C GLU A 30 -5.10 -1.21 -10.99
N TRP A 31 -5.28 -2.49 -10.63
CA TRP A 31 -4.92 -3.61 -11.51
C TRP A 31 -5.79 -3.63 -12.77
N ASP A 32 -7.11 -3.52 -12.59
CA ASP A 32 -8.09 -3.48 -13.67
C ASP A 32 -7.92 -2.23 -14.56
N ALA A 33 -7.65 -1.06 -13.96
CA ALA A 33 -7.31 0.15 -14.70
C ALA A 33 -6.05 -0.02 -15.57
N SER A 34 -5.01 -0.66 -15.03
CA SER A 34 -3.78 -0.96 -15.77
C SER A 34 -4.02 -1.91 -16.95
N ALA A 35 -4.93 -2.88 -16.82
CA ALA A 35 -5.31 -3.78 -17.91
C ALA A 35 -6.04 -3.05 -19.04
N ARG A 36 -7.05 -2.22 -18.70
CA ARG A 36 -7.76 -1.40 -19.68
C ARG A 36 -6.87 -0.37 -20.36
N ALA A 37 -5.98 0.28 -19.60
CA ALA A 37 -5.08 1.29 -20.13
C ALA A 37 -4.21 0.76 -21.27
N LYS A 38 -3.71 -0.49 -21.18
CA LYS A 38 -2.92 -1.11 -22.28
C LYS A 38 -3.70 -1.14 -23.60
N GLN A 39 -4.97 -1.55 -23.55
CA GLN A 39 -5.82 -1.60 -24.74
C GLN A 39 -6.14 -0.21 -25.27
N HIS A 40 -6.48 0.73 -24.39
CA HIS A 40 -6.81 2.10 -24.78
C HIS A 40 -5.61 2.85 -25.37
N LEU A 41 -4.39 2.60 -24.89
CA LEU A 41 -3.17 3.21 -25.43
C LEU A 41 -2.94 2.85 -26.90
N VAL A 42 -3.19 1.59 -27.27
CA VAL A 42 -3.09 1.13 -28.67
C VAL A 42 -4.26 1.67 -29.50
N MET A 43 -5.49 1.58 -28.99
CA MET A 43 -6.68 2.08 -29.70
C MET A 43 -6.64 3.60 -29.96
N ALA A 44 -6.05 4.37 -29.04
CA ALA A 44 -5.90 5.81 -29.17
C ALA A 44 -4.70 6.22 -30.05
N GLY A 45 -3.91 5.28 -30.56
CA GLY A 45 -2.71 5.56 -31.34
C GLY A 45 -1.58 6.23 -30.54
N ILE A 46 -1.64 6.18 -29.20
CA ILE A 46 -0.59 6.73 -28.32
C ILE A 46 0.66 5.83 -28.36
N VAL A 47 0.44 4.52 -28.53
CA VAL A 47 1.48 3.50 -28.53
C VAL A 47 1.24 2.56 -29.71
N SER A 48 2.27 2.27 -30.49
CA SER A 48 2.15 1.31 -31.60
C SER A 48 1.98 -0.12 -31.09
N PRO A 49 1.39 -1.06 -31.86
CA PRO A 49 1.19 -2.44 -31.43
C PRO A 49 2.49 -3.16 -31.01
N ASP A 50 3.63 -2.82 -31.63
CA ASP A 50 4.96 -3.33 -31.29
C ASP A 50 5.51 -2.79 -29.97
N GLN A 51 4.96 -1.68 -29.47
CA GLN A 51 5.34 -1.00 -28.23
C GLN A 51 4.39 -1.32 -27.05
N GLU A 52 3.27 -2.02 -27.30
CA GLU A 52 2.30 -2.43 -26.28
C GLU A 52 2.96 -3.20 -25.11
N PRO A 53 3.88 -4.17 -25.34
CA PRO A 53 4.52 -4.90 -24.25
C PRO A 53 5.35 -3.99 -23.32
N GLN A 54 6.02 -2.99 -23.87
CA GLN A 54 6.85 -2.02 -23.15
C GLN A 54 5.97 -1.09 -22.32
N ALA A 55 4.90 -0.56 -22.90
CA ALA A 55 3.90 0.23 -22.16
C ALA A 55 3.28 -0.60 -21.02
N GLY A 56 3.00 -1.88 -21.28
CA GLY A 56 2.47 -2.81 -20.29
C GLY A 56 3.39 -3.02 -19.09
N ARG A 57 4.73 -2.99 -19.29
CA ARG A 57 5.71 -3.05 -18.20
C ARG A 57 5.69 -1.80 -17.32
N VAL A 58 5.56 -0.62 -17.93
CA VAL A 58 5.48 0.65 -17.20
C VAL A 58 4.20 0.72 -16.36
N LEU A 59 3.06 0.35 -16.94
CA LEU A 59 1.79 0.29 -16.20
C LEU A 59 1.85 -0.71 -15.04
N ASN A 60 2.49 -1.88 -15.24
CA ASN A 60 2.69 -2.85 -14.16
C ASN A 60 3.62 -2.31 -13.06
N ALA A 61 4.67 -1.56 -13.43
CA ALA A 61 5.55 -0.91 -12.45
C ALA A 61 4.81 0.15 -11.62
N ALA A 62 3.88 0.89 -12.23
CA ALA A 62 3.03 1.84 -11.52
C ALA A 62 2.14 1.11 -10.49
N PHE A 63 1.52 -0.01 -10.87
CA PHE A 63 0.77 -0.85 -9.93
C PHE A 63 1.63 -1.35 -8.76
N LEU A 64 2.89 -1.77 -9.03
CA LEU A 64 3.81 -2.22 -7.97
C LEU A 64 4.12 -1.12 -6.94
N THR A 65 4.01 0.16 -7.31
CA THR A 65 4.17 1.28 -6.36
C THR A 65 3.00 1.36 -5.37
N TYR A 66 1.76 1.12 -5.82
CA TYR A 66 0.60 1.00 -4.94
C TYR A 66 0.72 -0.21 -4.00
N LEU A 67 1.16 -1.36 -4.53
CA LEU A 67 1.41 -2.55 -3.73
C LEU A 67 2.50 -2.32 -2.67
N ALA A 68 3.59 -1.65 -3.04
CA ALA A 68 4.63 -1.26 -2.10
C ALA A 68 4.07 -0.37 -0.98
N GLY A 69 3.22 0.60 -1.32
CA GLY A 69 2.51 1.43 -0.33
C GLY A 69 1.64 0.61 0.63
N ALA A 70 0.88 -0.36 0.12
CA ALA A 70 0.09 -1.27 0.94
C ALA A 70 0.98 -2.07 1.92
N VAL A 71 2.06 -2.67 1.42
CA VAL A 71 3.01 -3.43 2.25
C VAL A 71 3.69 -2.54 3.29
N SER A 72 4.15 -1.34 2.91
CA SER A 72 4.76 -0.39 3.85
C SER A 72 3.80 0.05 4.95
N SER A 73 2.54 0.32 4.60
CA SER A 73 1.52 0.68 5.59
C SER A 73 1.23 -0.47 6.56
N LEU A 74 1.20 -1.72 6.06
CA LEU A 74 1.04 -2.93 6.87
C LEU A 74 2.21 -3.12 7.85
N LEU A 75 3.45 -3.04 7.35
CA LEU A 75 4.63 -3.19 8.19
C LEU A 75 4.70 -2.12 9.28
N THR A 76 4.34 -0.88 8.94
CA THR A 76 4.30 0.23 9.91
C THR A 76 3.19 0.03 10.95
N LEU A 77 2.01 -0.46 10.53
CA LEU A 77 0.94 -0.84 11.44
C LEU A 77 1.40 -1.92 12.42
N LEU A 78 2.01 -3.00 11.92
CA LEU A 78 2.55 -4.08 12.76
C LEU A 78 3.59 -3.56 13.76
N TYR A 79 4.48 -2.67 13.32
CA TYR A 79 5.44 -2.01 14.20
C TYR A 79 4.76 -1.24 15.35
N PHE A 80 3.71 -0.45 15.05
CA PHE A 80 3.00 0.28 16.10
C PHE A 80 2.15 -0.60 17.00
N LEU A 81 1.51 -1.65 16.47
CA LEU A 81 0.79 -2.63 17.28
C LEU A 81 1.73 -3.38 18.23
N PHE A 82 2.93 -3.75 17.77
CA PHE A 82 3.96 -4.33 18.62
C PHE A 82 4.41 -3.35 19.71
N ARG A 83 4.69 -2.09 19.33
CA ARG A 83 5.09 -1.04 20.27
C ARG A 83 4.03 -0.72 21.31
N ALA A 84 2.75 -0.78 20.93
CA ALA A 84 1.62 -0.58 21.82
C ALA A 84 1.41 -1.76 22.79
N GLY A 85 2.14 -2.88 22.62
CA GLY A 85 1.99 -4.09 23.42
C GLY A 85 0.76 -4.93 23.07
N LEU A 86 0.14 -4.71 21.90
CA LEU A 86 -1.09 -5.38 21.48
C LEU A 86 -0.85 -6.78 20.87
N ILE A 87 0.34 -7.01 20.30
CA ILE A 87 0.71 -8.27 19.61
C ILE A 87 2.06 -8.85 20.09
N GLY A 88 2.79 -8.15 20.96
CA GLY A 88 4.01 -8.65 21.61
C GLY A 88 3.74 -8.93 23.07
N GLY A 89 3.34 -10.17 23.39
CA GLY A 89 2.89 -10.58 24.71
C GLY A 89 3.89 -10.31 25.85
N GLY A 90 3.36 -9.83 26.97
CA GLY A 90 3.91 -10.06 28.30
C GLY A 90 5.03 -9.13 28.75
N ARG A 91 4.74 -7.85 29.01
CA ARG A 91 5.38 -7.22 30.19
C ARG A 91 4.70 -7.81 31.41
N SER A 92 5.21 -8.95 31.89
CA SER A 92 5.06 -9.34 33.29
C SER A 92 5.59 -8.15 34.09
N ARG A 93 4.66 -7.34 34.58
CA ARG A 93 4.91 -6.47 35.70
C ARG A 93 4.77 -7.40 36.90
N ASP A 94 5.85 -7.48 37.66
CA ASP A 94 6.08 -8.27 38.86
C ASP A 94 6.79 -9.61 38.60
#